data_AF-A2DIK1-F1
#
_entry.id   AF-A2DIK1-F1
#
_cell.length_a   1.000
_cell.length_b   1.000
_cell.length_c   1.000
_cell.angle_alpha   90.00
_cell.angle_beta   90.00
_cell.angle_gamma   90.00
#
_symmetry.space_group_name_H-M   'P 1'
#
loop_
_entity.id
_entity.type
_entity.pdbx_description
1 polymer ?
#
loop_
_entity_poly.entity_id
_entity_poly.type
_entity_poly.pdbx_seq_one_letter_code
_entity_poly.pdbx_strand_id
1 'polypeptide(L)'
;MYNNLKTFITFTEREGFDKDQKLESYLYPDSYDGFSLLELCCYYGADDCFKFLRTKFNSEITRECLQLSFLGGNQEIMSECLKYQEPDEYCMENAIISHNIDFVTFLINEYNIKIEFEDCTKYKNLESFLVYFDQTNDIN
;
A
#
# COMPACT_ATOMS: atom_id res chain seq x y z
N MET A 1 -12.87 -7.30 -1.44
CA MET A 1 -12.39 -6.70 -0.19
C MET A 1 -12.81 -7.62 0.96
N TYR A 2 -11.90 -8.48 1.42
CA TYR A 2 -12.16 -9.50 2.45
C TYR A 2 -11.80 -8.96 3.84
N ASN A 3 -12.61 -8.04 4.35
CA ASN A 3 -12.47 -7.52 5.70
C ASN A 3 -13.38 -8.31 6.64
N ASN A 4 -12.84 -9.33 7.33
CA ASN A 4 -13.57 -10.15 8.29
C ASN A 4 -13.09 -9.89 9.72
N LEU A 5 -13.40 -8.68 10.20
CA LEU A 5 -13.02 -8.22 11.55
C LEU A 5 -13.41 -9.22 12.64
N LYS A 6 -14.62 -9.80 12.60
CA LYS A 6 -15.08 -10.74 13.64
C LYS A 6 -14.17 -11.97 13.74
N THR A 7 -13.82 -12.56 12.61
CA THR A 7 -12.94 -13.73 12.59
C THR A 7 -11.53 -13.35 13.01
N PHE A 8 -11.06 -12.16 12.60
CA PHE A 8 -9.75 -11.66 12.98
C PHE A 8 -9.64 -11.40 14.49
N ILE A 9 -10.65 -10.79 15.12
CA ILE A 9 -10.70 -10.61 16.58
C ILE A 9 -10.59 -11.96 17.29
N THR A 10 -11.45 -12.93 16.91
CA THR A 10 -11.42 -14.28 17.50
C THR A 10 -10.07 -14.97 17.30
N PHE A 11 -9.38 -14.71 16.18
CA PHE A 11 -8.03 -15.22 15.93
C PHE A 11 -7.00 -14.60 16.88
N THR A 12 -7.05 -13.28 17.10
CA THR A 12 -6.12 -12.58 17.99
C THR A 12 -6.28 -12.90 19.48
N GLU A 13 -7.39 -13.52 19.86
CA GLU A 13 -7.69 -13.92 21.25
C GLU A 13 -7.27 -15.36 21.57
N ARG A 14 -6.76 -16.10 20.57
CA ARG A 14 -6.28 -17.48 20.78
C ARG A 14 -5.01 -17.47 21.64
N GLU A 15 -4.90 -18.48 22.50
CA GLU A 15 -3.67 -18.72 23.26
C GLU A 15 -2.49 -18.93 22.29
N GLY A 16 -1.38 -18.24 22.55
CA GLY A 16 -0.20 -18.28 21.68
C GLY A 16 -0.26 -17.37 20.45
N PHE A 17 -1.26 -16.49 20.31
CA PHE A 17 -1.25 -15.45 19.28
C PHE A 17 -0.06 -14.51 19.47
N ASP A 18 0.80 -14.43 18.45
CA ASP A 18 1.89 -13.48 18.38
C ASP A 18 1.45 -12.26 17.56
N LYS A 19 1.38 -11.10 18.21
CA LYS A 19 1.00 -9.83 17.59
C LYS A 19 2.10 -9.28 16.67
N ASP A 20 3.35 -9.67 16.90
CA ASP A 20 4.53 -9.18 16.19
C ASP A 20 4.94 -10.17 15.08
N GLN A 21 4.11 -11.19 14.82
CA GLN A 21 4.35 -12.17 13.78
C GLN A 21 4.49 -11.50 12.41
N LYS A 22 5.47 -11.97 11.64
CA LYS A 22 5.66 -11.61 10.25
C LYS A 22 5.45 -12.82 9.35
N LEU A 23 4.87 -12.59 8.18
CA LEU A 23 4.58 -13.61 7.19
C LEU A 23 5.46 -13.42 5.96
N GLU A 24 6.30 -14.40 5.68
CA GLU A 24 7.03 -14.53 4.43
C GLU A 24 6.28 -15.51 3.52
N SER A 25 5.95 -15.08 2.31
CA SER A 25 5.25 -15.92 1.34
C SER A 25 5.49 -15.41 -0.07
N TYR A 26 5.66 -16.35 -1.01
CA TYR A 26 5.78 -16.08 -2.45
C TYR A 26 4.53 -15.43 -3.07
N LEU A 27 3.43 -15.33 -2.32
CA LEU A 27 2.21 -14.66 -2.74
C LEU A 27 2.25 -13.14 -2.60
N TYR A 28 3.27 -12.61 -1.90
CA TYR A 28 3.45 -11.18 -1.68
C TYR A 28 4.72 -10.69 -2.38
N PRO A 29 4.88 -9.37 -2.57
CA PRO A 29 6.16 -8.80 -3.00
C PRO A 29 7.30 -9.25 -2.08
N ASP A 30 8.51 -9.37 -2.65
CA ASP A 30 9.68 -9.78 -1.89
C ASP A 30 9.93 -8.82 -0.72
N SER A 31 10.06 -9.36 0.48
CA SER A 31 10.39 -8.62 1.71
C SER A 31 11.47 -9.38 2.46
N TYR A 32 12.45 -8.65 3.01
CA TYR A 32 13.58 -9.27 3.70
C TYR A 32 13.16 -9.95 5.02
N ASP A 33 12.21 -9.35 5.74
CA ASP A 33 11.76 -9.82 7.06
C ASP A 33 10.32 -10.38 7.05
N GLY A 34 9.66 -10.49 5.89
CA GLY A 34 8.23 -10.75 5.81
C GLY A 34 7.37 -9.53 6.19
N PHE A 35 6.05 -9.67 6.03
CA PHE A 35 5.08 -8.62 6.36
C PHE A 35 4.39 -8.85 7.70
N SER A 36 4.31 -7.80 8.50
CA SER A 36 3.47 -7.75 9.70
C SER A 36 1.98 -7.84 9.36
N LEU A 37 1.16 -8.16 10.36
CA LEU A 37 -0.30 -8.18 10.19
C LEU A 37 -0.86 -6.82 9.76
N LEU A 38 -0.24 -5.71 10.18
CA LEU A 38 -0.70 -4.36 9.82
C LEU A 38 -0.40 -4.05 8.34
N GLU A 39 0.81 -4.38 7.88
CA GLU A 39 1.22 -4.24 6.48
C GLU A 39 0.35 -5.09 5.55
N LEU A 40 0.00 -6.31 5.97
CA LEU A 40 -0.95 -7.16 5.24
C LEU A 40 -2.35 -6.53 5.19
N CYS A 41 -2.79 -5.85 6.26
CA CYS A 41 -4.06 -5.11 6.19
C CYS A 41 -4.00 -3.98 5.15
N CYS A 42 -2.86 -3.28 5.03
CA CYS A 42 -2.66 -2.27 3.99
C CYS A 42 -2.70 -2.88 2.58
N TYR A 43 -1.97 -3.98 2.36
CA TYR A 43 -1.93 -4.68 1.08
C TYR A 43 -3.31 -5.16 0.63
N TYR A 44 -4.14 -5.66 1.55
CA TYR A 44 -5.48 -6.16 1.24
C TYR A 44 -6.60 -5.11 1.32
N GLY A 45 -6.29 -3.89 1.74
CA GLY A 45 -7.29 -2.83 1.97
C GLY A 45 -8.28 -3.16 3.11
N ALA A 46 -7.85 -3.90 4.14
CA ALA A 46 -8.69 -4.34 5.26
C ALA A 46 -8.72 -3.32 6.41
N ASP A 47 -9.50 -2.26 6.24
CA ASP A 47 -9.51 -1.07 7.10
C ASP A 47 -9.97 -1.34 8.53
N ASP A 48 -10.97 -2.20 8.76
CA ASP A 48 -11.39 -2.50 10.14
C ASP A 48 -10.32 -3.30 10.89
N CYS A 49 -9.69 -4.27 10.24
CA CYS A 49 -8.57 -5.03 10.83
C CYS A 49 -7.38 -4.09 11.11
N PHE A 50 -7.08 -3.18 10.19
CA PHE A 50 -6.05 -2.15 10.39
C PHE A 50 -6.35 -1.28 11.62
N LYS A 51 -7.57 -0.71 11.70
CA LYS A 51 -8.04 0.09 12.84
C LYS A 51 -7.96 -0.70 14.15
N PHE A 52 -8.33 -1.98 14.12
CA PHE A 52 -8.24 -2.87 15.27
C PHE A 52 -6.80 -3.10 15.73
N LEU A 53 -5.87 -3.38 14.82
CA LEU A 53 -4.45 -3.58 15.16
C LEU A 53 -3.80 -2.32 15.74
N ARG A 54 -4.15 -1.14 15.20
CA ARG A 54 -3.71 0.15 15.73
C ARG A 54 -4.24 0.42 17.13
N THR A 55 -5.53 0.16 17.37
CA THR A 55 -6.17 0.45 18.65
C THR A 55 -5.84 -0.56 19.75
N LYS A 56 -5.85 -1.87 19.45
CA LYS A 56 -5.63 -2.92 20.46
C LYS A 56 -4.16 -3.16 20.77
N PHE A 57 -3.30 -3.16 19.74
CA PHE A 57 -1.90 -3.57 19.89
C PHE A 57 -0.91 -2.41 19.74
N ASN A 58 -1.38 -1.21 19.41
CA ASN A 58 -0.54 -0.05 19.11
C ASN A 58 0.49 -0.36 18.01
N SER A 59 0.08 -1.18 17.02
CA SER A 59 0.94 -1.65 15.92
C SER A 59 1.50 -0.45 15.16
N GLU A 60 2.80 -0.35 14.97
CA GLU A 60 3.45 0.80 14.33
C GLU A 60 3.07 0.92 12.84
N ILE A 61 2.85 2.15 12.36
CA ILE A 61 2.67 2.42 10.92
C ILE A 61 4.07 2.57 10.31
N THR A 62 4.48 1.58 9.54
CA THR A 62 5.77 1.52 8.85
C THR A 62 5.70 2.22 7.48
N ARG A 63 6.86 2.44 6.84
CA ARG A 63 6.94 2.93 5.46
C ARG A 63 6.24 1.97 4.50
N GLU A 64 6.42 0.67 4.73
CA GLU A 64 5.80 -0.42 3.97
C GLU A 64 4.27 -0.37 4.10
N CYS A 65 3.70 0.01 5.25
CA CYS A 65 2.26 0.23 5.38
C CYS A 65 1.74 1.27 4.38
N LEU A 66 2.46 2.40 4.24
CA LEU A 66 2.08 3.45 3.30
C LEU A 66 2.21 2.95 1.85
N GLN A 67 3.34 2.37 1.49
CA GLN A 67 3.59 1.82 0.15
C GLN A 67 2.52 0.80 -0.25
N LEU A 68 2.23 -0.17 0.63
CA LEU A 68 1.25 -1.23 0.36
C LEU A 68 -0.19 -0.70 0.31
N SER A 69 -0.49 0.42 0.98
CA SER A 69 -1.83 1.02 0.94
C SER A 69 -2.22 1.49 -0.47
N PHE A 70 -1.24 1.88 -1.30
CA PHE A 70 -1.45 2.23 -2.72
C PHE A 70 -1.81 1.00 -3.58
N LEU A 71 -1.30 -0.19 -3.23
CA LEU A 71 -1.72 -1.46 -3.86
C LEU A 71 -3.11 -1.88 -3.38
N GLY A 72 -3.37 -1.77 -2.08
CA GLY A 72 -4.65 -2.17 -1.49
C GLY A 72 -5.83 -1.30 -1.92
N GLY A 73 -5.57 -0.08 -2.43
CA GLY A 73 -6.61 0.78 -3.00
C GLY A 73 -7.54 1.43 -1.98
N ASN A 74 -7.27 1.27 -0.68
CA ASN A 74 -8.13 1.78 0.38
C ASN A 74 -7.67 3.17 0.84
N GLN A 75 -8.41 4.21 0.42
CA GLN A 75 -8.11 5.61 0.74
C GLN A 75 -8.09 5.92 2.23
N GLU A 76 -8.90 5.23 3.05
CA GLU A 76 -8.91 5.46 4.50
C GLU A 76 -7.59 5.01 5.15
N ILE A 77 -7.10 3.83 4.77
CA ILE A 77 -5.81 3.32 5.24
C ILE A 77 -4.67 4.22 4.75
N MET A 78 -4.66 4.56 3.47
CA MET A 78 -3.66 5.43 2.87
C MET A 78 -3.60 6.78 3.61
N SER A 79 -4.75 7.42 3.82
CA SER A 79 -4.85 8.72 4.51
C SER A 79 -4.37 8.65 5.96
N GLU A 80 -4.58 7.52 6.64
CA GLU A 80 -4.04 7.32 7.99
C GLU A 80 -2.53 7.13 7.97
N CYS A 81 -1.99 6.37 7.01
CA CYS A 81 -0.55 6.15 6.88
C CYS A 81 0.22 7.44 6.58
N LEU A 82 -0.33 8.31 5.72
CA LEU A 82 0.23 9.62 5.36
C LEU A 82 0.41 10.58 6.54
N LYS A 83 -0.25 10.34 7.68
CA LYS A 83 -0.05 11.14 8.89
C LYS A 83 1.29 10.86 9.59
N TYR A 84 1.92 9.74 9.27
CA TYR A 84 3.12 9.25 9.95
C TYR A 84 4.30 9.04 8.99
N GLN A 85 4.03 8.86 7.70
CA GLN A 85 5.01 8.52 6.68
C GLN A 85 4.87 9.43 5.46
N GLU A 86 5.98 9.73 4.80
CA GLU A 86 6.00 10.46 3.53
C GLU A 86 6.04 9.48 2.34
N PRO A 87 5.27 9.74 1.27
CA PRO A 87 5.35 8.97 0.03
C PRO A 87 6.73 9.00 -0.61
N ASP A 88 7.04 7.94 -1.34
CA ASP A 88 8.30 7.72 -2.05
C ASP A 88 8.07 7.13 -3.45
N GLU A 89 9.14 6.82 -4.17
CA GLU A 89 9.08 6.18 -5.49
C GLU A 89 8.33 4.84 -5.49
N TYR A 90 8.39 4.07 -4.40
CA TYR A 90 7.65 2.80 -4.28
C TYR A 90 6.14 3.01 -4.16
N CYS A 91 5.69 4.11 -3.54
CA CYS A 91 4.28 4.50 -3.56
C CYS A 91 3.82 4.79 -5.00
N MET A 92 4.66 5.42 -5.82
CA MET A 92 4.37 5.66 -7.25
C MET A 92 4.30 4.34 -8.03
N GLU A 93 5.30 3.47 -7.89
CA GLU A 93 5.30 2.16 -8.54
C GLU A 93 4.02 1.39 -8.17
N ASN A 94 3.65 1.36 -6.89
CA ASN A 94 2.44 0.70 -6.40
C ASN A 94 1.14 1.34 -6.91
N ALA A 95 1.08 2.66 -7.07
CA ALA A 95 -0.07 3.33 -7.68
C ALA A 95 -0.22 2.97 -9.17
N ILE A 96 0.90 2.81 -9.89
CA ILE A 96 0.93 2.35 -11.27
C ILE A 96 0.48 0.89 -11.36
N ILE A 97 0.99 0.01 -10.50
CA ILE A 97 0.62 -1.41 -10.41
C ILE A 97 -0.88 -1.58 -10.15
N SER A 98 -1.45 -0.77 -9.27
CA SER A 98 -2.87 -0.87 -8.92
C SER A 98 -3.81 -0.32 -9.99
N HIS A 99 -3.28 0.24 -11.09
CA HIS A 99 -4.04 0.89 -12.14
C HIS A 99 -4.99 1.96 -11.60
N ASN A 100 -4.56 2.72 -10.58
CA ASN A 100 -5.34 3.79 -9.97
C ASN A 100 -4.76 5.16 -10.35
N ILE A 101 -5.33 5.77 -11.40
CA ILE A 101 -4.84 7.05 -11.92
C ILE A 101 -5.01 8.21 -10.95
N ASP A 102 -6.00 8.15 -10.05
CA ASP A 102 -6.20 9.17 -9.03
C ASP A 102 -5.02 9.18 -8.05
N PHE A 103 -4.50 8.00 -7.70
CA PHE A 103 -3.32 7.88 -6.84
C PHE A 103 -2.05 8.38 -7.52
N VAL A 104 -1.85 8.04 -8.80
CA VAL A 104 -0.72 8.53 -9.59
C VAL A 104 -0.75 10.07 -9.67
N THR A 105 -1.91 10.64 -9.99
CA THR A 105 -2.11 12.09 -10.09
C THR A 105 -1.92 12.78 -8.74
N PHE A 106 -2.39 12.17 -7.66
CA PHE A 106 -2.18 12.64 -6.29
C PHE A 106 -0.70 12.72 -5.92
N LEU A 107 0.08 11.67 -6.18
CA LEU A 107 1.51 11.63 -5.87
C LEU A 107 2.32 12.66 -6.67
N ILE A 108 1.93 12.90 -7.91
CA ILE A 108 2.49 13.98 -8.72
C ILE A 108 2.17 15.35 -8.11
N ASN A 109 0.90 15.64 -7.89
CA ASN A 109 0.48 17.01 -7.59
C ASN A 109 0.84 17.44 -6.16
N GLU A 110 0.69 16.53 -5.21
CA GLU A 110 0.87 16.85 -3.78
C GLU A 110 2.31 16.60 -3.30
N TYR A 111 3.04 15.66 -3.92
CA TYR A 111 4.37 15.25 -3.49
C TYR A 111 5.45 15.44 -4.56
N ASN A 112 5.10 15.84 -5.78
CA ASN A 112 6.03 16.03 -6.91
C ASN A 112 6.86 14.78 -7.23
N ILE A 113 6.29 13.60 -6.97
CA ILE A 113 6.92 12.31 -7.30
C ILE A 113 6.68 12.05 -8.78
N LYS A 114 7.76 11.79 -9.50
CA LYS A 114 7.72 11.56 -10.95
C LYS A 114 7.34 10.13 -11.26
N ILE A 115 6.72 9.96 -12.43
CA ILE A 115 6.47 8.64 -12.99
C ILE A 115 7.77 8.14 -13.64
N GLU A 116 8.15 6.90 -13.34
CA GLU A 116 9.19 6.17 -14.06
C GLU A 116 8.57 5.48 -15.30
N PHE A 117 9.06 5.81 -16.49
CA PHE A 117 8.52 5.30 -17.76
C PHE A 117 8.55 3.76 -17.85
N GLU A 118 9.59 3.15 -17.26
CA GLU A 118 9.76 1.69 -17.24
C GLU A 118 8.60 1.00 -16.51
N ASP A 119 8.08 1.59 -15.42
CA ASP A 119 6.99 1.02 -14.63
C ASP A 119 5.67 1.01 -15.42
N CYS A 120 5.37 2.10 -16.12
CA CYS A 120 4.19 2.17 -17.00
C CYS A 120 4.18 1.03 -18.02
N THR A 121 5.34 0.75 -18.62
CA THR A 121 5.50 -0.30 -19.63
C THR A 121 5.44 -1.70 -19.00
N LYS A 122 6.17 -1.91 -17.91
CA LYS A 122 6.24 -3.17 -17.16
C LYS A 122 4.86 -3.64 -16.70
N TYR A 123 4.06 -2.71 -16.16
CA TYR A 123 2.72 -3.00 -15.65
C TYR A 123 1.60 -2.73 -16.66
N LYS A 124 1.94 -2.31 -17.89
CA LYS A 124 0.99 -2.07 -18.99
C LYS A 124 -0.11 -1.06 -18.61
N ASN A 125 0.25 -0.06 -17.80
CA ASN A 125 -0.67 0.98 -17.38
C ASN A 125 -0.66 2.15 -18.39
N LEU A 126 -1.61 2.10 -19.32
CA LEU A 126 -1.75 3.10 -20.37
C LEU A 126 -2.10 4.50 -19.82
N GLU A 127 -2.89 4.58 -18.75
CA GLU A 127 -3.29 5.88 -18.18
C GLU A 127 -2.10 6.60 -17.56
N SER A 128 -1.29 5.89 -16.76
CA SER A 128 -0.04 6.43 -16.22
C SER A 128 0.96 6.81 -17.32
N PHE A 129 1.04 6.02 -18.39
CA PHE A 129 1.86 6.35 -19.55
C PHE A 129 1.43 7.67 -20.21
N LEU A 130 0.12 7.89 -20.40
CA LEU A 130 -0.40 9.12 -20.97
C LEU A 130 -0.13 10.34 -20.07
N VAL A 131 -0.23 10.18 -18.74
CA VAL A 131 0.13 11.24 -17.79
C VAL A 131 1.62 11.56 -17.84
N TYR A 132 2.48 10.54 -17.88
CA TYR A 132 3.93 10.74 -18.05
C TYR A 132 4.25 11.53 -19.32
N PHE A 133 3.59 11.19 -20.43
CA PHE A 133 3.78 11.85 -21.71
C PHE A 133 3.36 13.32 -21.68
N ASP A 134 2.21 13.62 -21.08
CA ASP A 134 1.70 15.00 -20.92
C ASP A 134 2.67 15.87 -20.11
N GLN A 135 3.28 15.31 -19.05
CA GLN A 135 4.24 16.03 -18.20
C GLN A 135 5.58 16.30 -18.86
N THR A 136 6.08 15.34 -19.64
CA THR A 136 7.44 15.39 -20.17
C THR A 136 7.51 16.00 -21.57
N ASN A 137 6.39 16.01 -22.31
CA ASN A 137 6.35 16.27 -23.75
C ASN A 137 7.40 15.45 -24.53
N ASP A 138 7.81 14.30 -23.98
CA ASP A 138 8.92 13.51 -24.50
C ASP A 138 8.40 12.59 -25.59
N ILE A 139 8.36 13.12 -26.82
CA ILE A 139 8.05 12.41 -28.06
C ILE A 139 9.38 11.92 -28.65
N ASN A 140 9.97 10.89 -28.06
CA ASN A 140 11.07 10.19 -28.74
C ASN A 140 10.56 9.43 -29.97
#